data_AF-A0A7W7MG73-F1
#
_entry.id   AF-A0A7W7MG73-F1
#
_cell.length_a   1.000
_cell.length_b   1.000
_cell.length_c   1.000
_cell.angle_alpha   90.00
_cell.angle_beta   90.00
_cell.angle_gamma   90.00
#
_symmetry.space_group_name_H-M   'P 1'
#
loop_
_entity.id
_entity.type
_entity.pdbx_description
1 polymer ?
#
loop_
_entity_poly.entity_id
_entity_poly.type
_entity_poly.pdbx_seq_one_letter_code
_entity_poly.pdbx_strand_id
1 'polypeptide(L)'
;MPRYVFGAGVNLEHTVYDRDGALTAGATVVFTATPATGSPVVPAVSTPSTGVYRAATFAPGSTGQWTYSVSVSGPVTDIVYGAFAVVDGSTLTTPPTGAYASQADLSNILSPLPDNADTLLIRAAREIDRALLCAVYDVENADVIAALKQASLEQIAGAQQDGDSTGLGGVTTTATNFTIGKIQVTKASGSTTPVPRTNGLVDQAWLTLQTAGLTGQGPGERWVNW
;
A
#
# COMPACT_ATOMS: atom_id res chain seq x y z
N MET A 1 10.01 -8.95 -2.08
CA MET A 1 10.88 -8.03 -2.85
C MET A 1 9.98 -7.01 -3.51
N PRO A 2 10.27 -5.70 -3.47
CA PRO A 2 9.35 -4.68 -3.99
C PRO A 2 8.99 -4.91 -5.46
N ARG A 3 7.71 -4.71 -5.80
CA ARG A 3 7.20 -4.87 -7.16
C ARG A 3 6.62 -3.55 -7.67
N TYR A 4 6.97 -3.17 -8.89
CA TYR A 4 6.46 -1.98 -9.58
C TYR A 4 5.78 -2.39 -10.87
N VAL A 5 4.72 -1.67 -11.26
CA VAL A 5 4.06 -1.89 -12.54
C VAL A 5 4.85 -1.20 -13.64
N PHE A 6 4.97 -1.84 -14.81
CA PHE A 6 5.62 -1.24 -15.97
C PHE A 6 4.93 0.07 -16.37
N GLY A 7 5.74 1.09 -16.63
CA GLY A 7 5.25 2.46 -16.89
C GLY A 7 4.87 3.25 -15.63
N ALA A 8 4.80 2.62 -14.45
CA ALA A 8 4.68 3.33 -13.19
C ALA A 8 6.03 3.89 -12.73
N GLY A 9 5.99 5.00 -11.99
CA GLY A 9 7.18 5.62 -11.43
C GLY A 9 7.78 4.76 -10.31
N VAL A 10 9.09 4.53 -10.38
CA VAL A 10 9.89 3.91 -9.32
C VAL A 10 10.50 5.00 -8.45
N ASN A 11 10.27 4.90 -7.14
CA ASN A 11 10.87 5.75 -6.13
C ASN A 11 11.88 4.94 -5.31
N LEU A 12 13.13 5.41 -5.27
CA LEU A 12 14.20 4.84 -4.45
C LEU A 12 14.58 5.84 -3.37
N GLU A 13 14.79 5.35 -2.15
CA GLU A 13 15.18 6.14 -0.98
C GLU A 13 16.32 5.44 -0.25
N HIS A 14 17.25 6.25 0.27
CA HIS A 14 18.33 5.78 1.11
C HIS A 14 18.65 6.80 2.19
N THR A 15 18.75 6.34 3.43
CA THR A 15 19.16 7.16 4.57
C THR A 15 20.62 6.91 4.86
N VAL A 16 21.41 7.97 4.79
CA VAL A 16 22.80 7.97 5.23
C VAL A 16 22.83 8.37 6.70
N TYR A 17 23.67 7.72 7.49
CA TYR A 17 23.89 8.06 8.89
C TYR A 17 25.33 8.48 9.10
N ASP A 18 25.54 9.60 9.78
CA ASP A 18 26.84 9.95 10.36
C ASP A 18 26.84 9.56 11.84
N ARG A 19 27.99 9.11 12.35
CA ARG A 19 28.19 8.72 13.75
C ARG A 19 27.84 9.84 14.73
N ASP A 20 28.00 11.08 14.31
CA ASP A 20 27.74 12.29 15.10
C ASP A 20 26.34 12.90 14.85
N GLY A 21 25.50 12.25 14.04
CA GLY A 21 24.07 12.58 13.85
C GLY A 21 23.77 13.82 13.00
N ALA A 22 24.78 14.58 12.58
CA ALA A 22 24.64 15.76 11.73
C ALA A 22 25.34 15.55 10.39
N LEU A 23 24.62 15.08 9.38
CA LEU A 23 25.14 15.09 8.01
C LEU A 23 25.23 16.53 7.51
N THR A 24 26.42 17.09 7.57
CA THR A 24 26.76 18.33 6.87
C THR A 24 26.71 18.07 5.36
N ALA A 25 26.27 19.06 4.59
CA ALA A 25 25.85 19.00 3.18
C ALA A 25 26.95 18.62 2.14
N GLY A 26 27.90 17.75 2.48
CA GLY A 26 29.02 17.32 1.63
C GLY A 26 28.91 15.88 1.09
N ALA A 27 27.96 15.07 1.55
CA ALA A 27 27.77 13.73 1.01
C ALA A 27 27.04 13.77 -0.34
N THR A 28 27.70 13.23 -1.37
CA THR A 28 27.15 13.05 -2.71
C THR A 28 26.61 11.63 -2.82
N VAL A 29 25.33 11.50 -3.14
CA VAL A 29 24.64 10.21 -3.30
C VAL A 29 24.23 10.04 -4.75
N VAL A 30 24.61 8.90 -5.33
CA VAL A 30 24.24 8.50 -6.69
C VAL A 30 23.45 7.21 -6.64
N PHE A 31 22.24 7.25 -7.17
CA PHE A 31 21.44 6.05 -7.42
C PHE A 31 21.69 5.57 -8.84
N THR A 32 21.91 4.27 -9.03
CA THR A 32 21.95 3.63 -10.35
C THR A 32 21.03 2.43 -10.33
N ALA A 33 20.02 2.42 -11.21
CA ALA A 33 19.11 1.31 -11.40
C ALA A 33 19.43 0.60 -12.72
N THR A 34 19.64 -0.71 -12.68
CA THR A 34 20.09 -1.51 -13.82
C THR A 34 19.08 -2.63 -14.10
N PRO A 35 18.51 -2.72 -15.32
CA PRO A 35 17.70 -3.85 -15.72
C PRO A 35 18.56 -5.09 -15.97
N ALA A 36 17.97 -6.29 -15.90
CA ALA A 36 18.65 -7.51 -16.34
C ALA A 36 19.12 -7.45 -17.81
N THR A 37 18.39 -6.71 -18.65
CA THR A 37 18.73 -6.44 -20.05
C THR A 37 18.45 -4.98 -20.38
N GLY A 38 19.45 -4.26 -20.90
CA GLY A 38 19.33 -2.85 -21.29
C GLY A 38 20.36 -1.95 -20.61
N SER A 39 20.18 -0.65 -20.76
CA SER A 39 21.08 0.36 -20.19
C SER A 39 20.67 0.74 -18.76
N PRO A 40 21.63 1.02 -17.86
CA PRO A 40 21.35 1.58 -16.55
C PRO A 40 20.67 2.96 -16.64
N VAL A 41 19.86 3.26 -15.63
CA VAL A 41 19.22 4.55 -15.40
C VAL A 41 19.83 5.19 -14.16
N VAL A 42 20.26 6.44 -14.29
CA VAL A 42 20.81 7.24 -13.18
C VAL A 42 19.86 8.40 -12.91
N PRO A 43 18.90 8.24 -11.99
CA PRO A 43 17.97 9.32 -11.65
C PRO A 43 18.69 10.44 -10.91
N ALA A 44 18.23 11.68 -11.12
CA ALA A 44 18.68 12.82 -10.33
C ALA A 44 18.33 12.62 -8.85
N VAL A 45 19.16 13.10 -7.93
CA VAL A 45 19.00 12.88 -6.49
C VAL A 45 18.78 14.22 -5.81
N SER A 46 17.75 14.30 -4.97
CA SER A 46 17.63 15.44 -4.05
C SER A 46 18.52 15.19 -2.83
N THR A 47 19.27 16.21 -2.43
CA THR A 47 20.21 16.17 -1.30
C THR A 47 19.68 16.99 -0.13
N PRO A 48 18.61 16.56 0.56
CA PRO A 48 18.16 17.28 1.73
C PRO A 48 19.19 17.14 2.85
N SER A 49 19.37 18.20 3.62
CA SER A 49 20.27 18.28 4.79
C SER A 49 19.84 17.38 5.97
N THR A 50 18.86 16.50 5.76
CA THR A 50 18.31 15.58 6.76
C THR A 50 18.92 14.18 6.70
N GLY A 51 19.83 13.91 5.75
CA GLY A 51 20.45 12.59 5.55
C GLY A 51 19.58 11.59 4.80
N VAL A 52 18.37 11.97 4.38
CA VAL A 52 17.45 11.11 3.63
C VAL A 52 17.50 11.47 2.15
N TYR A 53 18.20 10.68 1.34
CA TYR A 53 18.36 10.95 -0.09
C TYR A 53 17.30 10.22 -0.89
N ARG A 54 16.62 10.95 -1.77
CA ARG A 54 15.56 10.41 -2.63
C ARG A 54 15.94 10.58 -4.08
N ALA A 55 15.88 9.48 -4.83
CA ALA A 55 15.97 9.52 -6.28
C ALA A 55 14.69 10.16 -6.86
N ALA A 56 14.85 10.98 -7.88
CA ALA A 56 13.75 11.43 -8.71
C ALA A 56 13.05 10.21 -9.32
N THR A 57 11.72 10.26 -9.35
CA THR A 57 10.90 9.19 -9.92
C THR A 57 11.31 8.95 -11.37
N PHE A 58 11.55 7.69 -11.72
CA PHE A 58 11.84 7.29 -13.09
C PHE A 58 10.93 6.16 -13.54
N ALA A 59 10.62 6.11 -14.84
CA ALA A 59 9.85 5.04 -15.44
C ALA A 59 10.79 3.93 -15.93
N PRO A 60 10.62 2.67 -15.51
CA PRO A 60 11.42 1.55 -16.02
C PRO A 60 11.22 1.33 -17.52
N GLY A 61 12.31 1.08 -18.25
CA GLY A 61 12.27 0.82 -19.69
C GLY A 61 11.97 -0.63 -20.08
N SER A 62 11.95 -1.55 -19.12
CA SER A 62 11.66 -2.98 -19.35
C SER A 62 11.04 -3.65 -18.12
N THR A 63 10.29 -4.72 -18.36
CA THR A 63 9.82 -5.66 -17.33
C THR A 63 10.94 -6.61 -16.90
N GLY A 64 10.76 -7.27 -15.76
CA GLY A 64 11.69 -8.24 -15.20
C GLY A 64 12.39 -7.72 -13.94
N GLN A 65 13.47 -8.41 -13.55
CA GLN A 65 14.24 -8.05 -12.37
C GLN A 65 15.16 -6.85 -12.66
N TRP A 66 15.20 -5.92 -11.71
CA TRP A 66 16.09 -4.78 -11.67
C TRP A 66 16.91 -4.82 -10.39
N THR A 67 18.18 -4.44 -10.50
CA THR A 67 19.06 -4.23 -9.36
C THR A 67 19.40 -2.75 -9.27
N TYR A 68 19.51 -2.22 -8.07
CA TYR A 68 20.01 -0.86 -7.87
C TYR A 68 21.20 -0.83 -6.94
N SER A 69 22.06 0.15 -7.14
CA SER A 69 23.13 0.51 -6.23
C SER A 69 22.98 1.97 -5.79
N VAL A 70 23.29 2.23 -4.53
CA VAL A 70 23.39 3.57 -3.97
C VAL A 70 24.83 3.77 -3.57
N SER A 71 25.53 4.68 -4.25
CA SER A 71 26.91 5.03 -3.93
C SER A 71 26.95 6.36 -3.22
N VAL A 72 27.53 6.37 -2.03
CA VAL A 72 27.73 7.56 -1.20
C VAL A 72 29.22 7.91 -1.21
N SER A 73 29.52 9.19 -1.43
CA SER A 73 30.89 9.70 -1.46
C SER A 73 31.00 11.06 -0.76
N GLY A 74 32.21 11.41 -0.31
CA GLY A 74 32.50 12.65 0.43
C GLY A 74 32.90 12.35 1.88
N PRO A 75 32.25 12.96 2.89
CA PRO A 75 32.60 12.76 4.30
C PRO A 75 32.30 11.34 4.81
N VAL A 76 31.35 10.66 4.17
CA VAL A 76 31.04 9.24 4.39
C VAL A 76 31.13 8.53 3.05
N THR A 77 31.65 7.30 3.05
CA THR A 77 31.72 6.44 1.88
C THR A 77 31.00 5.14 2.17
N ASP A 78 30.00 4.82 1.36
CA ASP A 78 29.24 3.59 1.48
C ASP A 78 28.70 3.17 0.10
N ILE A 79 28.44 1.88 -0.05
CA ILE A 79 27.72 1.35 -1.20
C ILE A 79 26.71 0.29 -0.77
N VAL A 80 25.46 0.55 -1.10
CA VAL A 80 24.34 -0.34 -0.79
C VAL A 80 23.74 -0.88 -2.08
N TYR A 81 23.38 -2.15 -2.06
CA TYR A 81 22.71 -2.82 -3.17
C TYR A 81 21.30 -3.24 -2.77
N GLY A 82 20.40 -3.24 -3.74
CA GLY A 82 19.08 -3.82 -3.59
C GLY A 82 18.51 -4.27 -4.93
N ALA A 83 17.30 -4.82 -4.89
CA ALA A 83 16.61 -5.30 -6.07
C ALA A 83 15.11 -5.04 -5.98
N PHE A 84 14.48 -4.88 -7.14
CA PHE A 84 13.04 -4.81 -7.30
C PHE A 84 12.64 -5.52 -8.60
N ALA A 85 11.35 -5.84 -8.72
CA ALA A 85 10.80 -6.42 -9.94
C ALA A 85 9.85 -5.43 -10.61
N VAL A 86 9.92 -5.34 -11.93
CA VAL A 86 8.98 -4.61 -12.77
C VAL A 86 8.10 -5.61 -13.49
N VAL A 87 6.79 -5.53 -13.29
CA VAL A 87 5.83 -6.48 -13.83
C VAL A 87 4.89 -5.81 -14.82
N ASP A 88 4.45 -6.55 -15.83
CA ASP A 88 3.42 -6.07 -16.75
C ASP A 88 2.08 -5.95 -15.99
N GLY A 89 1.52 -4.75 -15.97
CA GLY A 89 0.24 -4.47 -15.33
C GLY A 89 -0.91 -5.29 -15.90
N SER A 90 -0.83 -5.74 -17.16
CA SER A 90 -1.85 -6.59 -17.78
C SER A 90 -2.05 -7.91 -17.01
N THR A 91 -0.98 -8.48 -16.46
CA THR A 91 -1.00 -9.72 -15.68
C THR A 91 -1.63 -9.56 -14.29
N LEU A 92 -1.83 -8.31 -13.85
CA LEU A 92 -2.35 -7.96 -12.54
C LEU A 92 -3.81 -7.49 -12.55
N THR A 93 -4.45 -7.51 -13.72
CA THR A 93 -5.82 -7.00 -13.94
C THR A 93 -6.91 -7.93 -13.41
N THR A 94 -6.59 -9.20 -13.21
CA THR A 94 -7.54 -10.19 -12.67
C THR A 94 -7.54 -10.11 -11.15
N PRO A 95 -8.70 -9.87 -10.49
CA PRO A 95 -8.80 -9.93 -9.04
C PRO A 95 -8.44 -11.33 -8.52
N PRO A 96 -7.72 -11.44 -7.39
CA PRO A 96 -7.53 -12.72 -6.74
C PRO A 96 -8.89 -13.29 -6.29
N THR A 97 -8.99 -14.62 -6.22
CA THR A 97 -10.24 -15.27 -5.82
C THR A 97 -10.70 -14.79 -4.44
N GLY A 98 -11.92 -14.26 -4.37
CA GLY A 98 -12.48 -13.70 -3.14
C GLY A 98 -12.12 -12.25 -2.87
N ALA A 99 -11.65 -11.50 -3.88
CA ALA A 99 -11.47 -10.05 -3.82
C ALA A 99 -12.26 -9.32 -4.91
N TYR A 100 -12.64 -8.07 -4.63
CA TYR A 100 -13.36 -7.20 -5.58
C TYR A 100 -12.44 -6.33 -6.44
N ALA A 101 -11.19 -6.12 -6.02
CA ALA A 101 -10.21 -5.29 -6.71
C ALA A 101 -8.96 -6.10 -7.09
N SER A 102 -8.28 -5.67 -8.14
CA SER A 102 -7.08 -6.34 -8.65
C SER A 102 -5.78 -5.73 -8.11
N GLN A 103 -4.66 -6.42 -8.29
CA GLN A 103 -3.34 -5.86 -7.95
C GLN A 103 -3.00 -4.64 -8.81
N ALA A 104 -3.48 -4.59 -10.07
CA ALA A 104 -3.33 -3.41 -10.91
C ALA A 104 -4.06 -2.20 -10.30
N ASP A 105 -5.26 -2.42 -9.75
CA ASP A 105 -6.01 -1.36 -9.09
C ASP A 105 -5.33 -0.87 -7.81
N LEU A 106 -4.77 -1.80 -7.02
CA LEU A 106 -4.01 -1.48 -5.83
C LEU A 106 -2.75 -0.66 -6.16
N SER A 107 -2.11 -0.95 -7.30
CA SER A 107 -0.90 -0.23 -7.73
C SER A 107 -1.13 1.26 -8.05
N ASN A 108 -2.38 1.66 -8.30
CA ASN A 108 -2.75 3.06 -8.50
C ASN A 108 -2.67 3.87 -7.19
N ILE A 109 -2.81 3.22 -6.04
CA ILE A 109 -2.79 3.86 -4.72
C ILE A 109 -1.53 3.54 -3.91
N LEU A 110 -0.90 2.39 -4.16
CA LEU A 110 0.32 1.95 -3.47
C LEU A 110 1.42 1.60 -4.48
N SER A 111 2.51 2.38 -4.45
CA SER A 111 3.74 2.10 -5.19
C SER A 111 4.96 2.28 -4.25
N PRO A 112 5.78 1.24 -4.04
CA PRO A 112 5.70 -0.10 -4.62
C PRO A 112 4.49 -0.91 -4.16
N LEU A 113 4.14 -1.91 -4.96
CA LEU A 113 3.14 -2.90 -4.58
C LEU A 113 3.68 -3.76 -3.43
N PRO A 114 2.93 -3.93 -2.32
CA PRO A 114 3.38 -4.70 -1.18
C PRO A 114 3.43 -6.21 -1.49
N ASP A 115 4.35 -6.94 -0.85
CA ASP A 115 4.55 -8.39 -1.06
C ASP A 115 3.28 -9.21 -0.71
N ASN A 116 2.45 -8.72 0.21
CA ASN A 116 1.21 -9.34 0.65
C ASN A 116 -0.06 -8.75 -0.01
N ALA A 117 0.06 -8.10 -1.18
CA ALA A 117 -1.05 -7.44 -1.89
C ALA A 117 -2.32 -8.30 -2.00
N ASP A 118 -2.20 -9.57 -2.41
CA ASP A 118 -3.36 -10.48 -2.51
C ASP A 118 -4.07 -10.68 -1.17
N THR A 119 -3.28 -10.80 -0.09
CA THR A 119 -3.84 -10.97 1.25
C THR A 119 -4.58 -9.71 1.69
N LEU A 120 -4.05 -8.53 1.39
CA LEU A 120 -4.72 -7.26 1.69
C LEU A 120 -6.05 -7.13 0.94
N LEU A 121 -6.06 -7.46 -0.35
CA LEU A 121 -7.26 -7.42 -1.20
C LEU A 121 -8.35 -8.39 -0.72
N ILE A 122 -7.97 -9.64 -0.40
CA ILE A 122 -8.90 -10.64 0.12
C ILE A 122 -9.45 -10.25 1.49
N ARG A 123 -8.60 -9.68 2.37
CA ARG A 123 -9.05 -9.25 3.71
C ARG A 123 -10.01 -8.07 3.63
N ALA A 124 -9.71 -7.07 2.79
CA ALA A 124 -10.60 -5.93 2.57
C ALA A 124 -11.98 -6.39 2.06
N ALA A 125 -12.01 -7.33 1.10
CA ALA A 125 -13.27 -7.89 0.62
C ALA A 125 -14.08 -8.57 1.73
N ARG A 126 -13.44 -9.36 2.61
CA ARG A 126 -14.12 -9.96 3.76
C ARG A 126 -14.69 -8.95 4.74
N GLU A 127 -14.04 -7.81 4.93
CA GLU A 127 -14.55 -6.75 5.80
C GLU A 127 -15.78 -6.07 5.18
N ILE A 128 -15.80 -5.89 3.86
CA ILE A 128 -16.95 -5.41 3.12
C ILE A 128 -18.10 -6.41 3.20
N ASP A 129 -17.84 -7.71 2.99
CA ASP A 129 -18.86 -8.76 3.10
C ASP A 129 -19.47 -8.81 4.50
N ARG A 130 -18.65 -8.64 5.54
CA ARG A 130 -19.13 -8.55 6.93
C ARG A 130 -20.02 -7.32 7.14
N ALA A 131 -19.71 -6.19 6.50
CA ALA A 131 -20.53 -4.98 6.59
C ALA A 131 -21.83 -5.09 5.79
N LEU A 132 -21.84 -5.85 4.70
CA LEU A 132 -22.98 -6.09 3.81
C LEU A 132 -23.83 -7.30 4.20
N LEU A 133 -23.65 -7.87 5.41
CA LEU A 133 -24.20 -9.16 5.87
C LEU A 133 -25.66 -9.47 5.47
N CYS A 134 -26.53 -8.46 5.36
CA CYS A 134 -27.96 -8.61 5.02
C CYS A 134 -28.38 -7.91 3.71
N ALA A 135 -27.43 -7.35 2.95
CA ALA A 135 -27.72 -6.64 1.72
C ALA A 135 -27.92 -7.62 0.56
N VAL A 136 -29.03 -7.47 -0.17
CA VAL A 136 -29.26 -8.18 -1.44
C VAL A 136 -29.03 -7.18 -2.56
N TYR A 137 -28.08 -7.46 -3.45
CA TYR A 137 -27.75 -6.60 -4.58
C TYR A 137 -27.54 -7.44 -5.84
N ASP A 138 -27.65 -6.80 -6.99
CA ASP A 138 -27.34 -7.42 -8.28
C ASP A 138 -25.82 -7.47 -8.46
N VAL A 139 -25.27 -8.67 -8.52
CA VAL A 139 -23.83 -8.92 -8.67
C VAL A 139 -23.32 -8.64 -10.09
N GLU A 140 -24.21 -8.52 -11.07
CA GLU A 140 -23.86 -8.18 -12.45
C GLU A 140 -23.96 -6.68 -12.74
N ASN A 141 -24.52 -5.90 -11.81
CA ASN A 141 -24.63 -4.46 -11.96
C ASN A 141 -23.24 -3.79 -11.89
N ALA A 142 -22.86 -3.14 -12.99
CA ALA A 142 -21.56 -2.47 -13.14
C ALA A 142 -21.31 -1.40 -12.07
N ASP A 143 -22.34 -0.67 -11.63
CA ASP A 143 -22.21 0.37 -10.60
C ASP A 143 -21.92 -0.24 -9.23
N VAL A 144 -22.53 -1.39 -8.93
CA VAL A 144 -22.28 -2.15 -7.69
C VAL A 144 -20.85 -2.70 -7.69
N ILE A 145 -20.40 -3.28 -8.80
CA ILE A 145 -19.03 -3.79 -8.95
C ILE A 145 -18.01 -2.65 -8.77
N ALA A 146 -18.25 -1.49 -9.39
CA ALA A 146 -17.38 -0.33 -9.25
C ALA A 146 -17.33 0.19 -7.80
N ALA A 147 -18.48 0.22 -7.11
CA ALA A 147 -18.56 0.62 -5.71
C ALA A 147 -17.82 -0.35 -4.77
N LEU A 148 -18.00 -1.66 -4.94
CA LEU A 148 -17.30 -2.68 -4.14
C LEU A 148 -15.79 -2.63 -4.35
N LYS A 149 -15.36 -2.44 -5.60
CA LYS A 149 -13.96 -2.23 -5.96
C LYS A 149 -13.38 -0.99 -5.27
N GLN A 150 -14.04 0.16 -5.41
CA GLN A 150 -13.57 1.41 -4.81
C GLN A 150 -13.54 1.32 -3.28
N ALA A 151 -14.59 0.77 -2.66
CA ALA A 151 -14.63 0.57 -1.21
C ALA A 151 -13.49 -0.33 -0.71
N SER A 152 -13.12 -1.37 -1.47
CA SER A 152 -11.98 -2.24 -1.13
C SER A 152 -10.66 -1.48 -1.13
N LEU A 153 -10.45 -0.58 -2.09
CA LEU A 153 -9.25 0.24 -2.18
C LEU A 153 -9.18 1.29 -1.07
N GLU A 154 -10.29 1.96 -0.76
CA GLU A 154 -10.38 2.94 0.33
C GLU A 154 -10.13 2.29 1.70
N GLN A 155 -10.63 1.07 1.90
CA GLN A 155 -10.38 0.30 3.12
C GLN A 155 -8.88 0.03 3.31
N ILE A 156 -8.19 -0.37 2.24
CA ILE A 156 -6.74 -0.60 2.28
C ILE A 156 -5.98 0.71 2.49
N ALA A 157 -6.35 1.79 1.79
CA ALA A 157 -5.72 3.10 1.94
C ALA A 157 -5.82 3.62 3.38
N GLY A 158 -6.99 3.54 4.00
CA GLY A 158 -7.16 3.94 5.41
C GLY A 158 -6.42 3.03 6.39
N ALA A 159 -6.37 1.72 6.15
CA ALA A 159 -5.57 0.81 6.97
C ALA A 159 -4.06 1.13 6.90
N GLN A 160 -3.55 1.52 5.73
CA GLN A 160 -2.16 1.96 5.58
C GLN A 160 -1.88 3.28 6.33
N GLN A 161 -2.83 4.21 6.34
CA GLN A 161 -2.72 5.45 7.14
C GLN A 161 -2.66 5.16 8.65
N ASP A 162 -3.38 4.13 9.10
CA ASP A 162 -3.30 3.60 10.48
C ASP A 162 -2.00 2.82 10.77
N GLY A 163 -1.12 2.67 9.78
CA GLY A 163 0.11 1.88 9.88
C GLY A 163 -0.11 0.36 9.85
N ASP A 164 -1.29 -0.13 9.45
CA ASP A 164 -1.56 -1.55 9.28
C ASP A 164 -1.13 -2.02 7.88
N SER A 165 0.03 -2.66 7.84
CA SER A 165 0.57 -3.34 6.66
C SER A 165 0.06 -4.77 6.48
N THR A 166 -0.73 -5.29 7.41
CA THR A 166 -1.20 -6.67 7.42
C THR A 166 -2.64 -6.82 6.94
N GLY A 167 -3.46 -5.77 7.02
CA GLY A 167 -4.89 -5.84 6.70
C GLY A 167 -5.70 -6.61 7.74
N LEU A 168 -5.21 -6.70 8.98
CA LEU A 168 -5.96 -7.25 10.12
C LEU A 168 -6.80 -6.18 10.84
N GLY A 169 -6.79 -4.97 10.28
CA GLY A 169 -7.35 -3.76 10.82
C GLY A 169 -6.31 -3.06 11.69
N GLY A 170 -6.37 -1.72 11.68
CA GLY A 170 -5.46 -0.83 12.41
C GLY A 170 -5.38 -1.09 13.92
N VAL A 171 -4.71 -0.18 14.62
CA VAL A 171 -4.48 -0.16 16.08
C VAL A 171 -5.69 -0.59 16.95
N THR A 172 -6.92 -0.46 16.43
CA THR A 172 -8.19 -0.81 17.09
C THR A 172 -8.62 -2.28 17.04
N THR A 173 -8.07 -3.11 16.14
CA THR A 173 -8.43 -4.55 16.00
C THR A 173 -7.29 -5.51 16.34
N THR A 174 -6.06 -4.99 16.44
CA THR A 174 -4.98 -5.73 17.07
C THR A 174 -5.34 -5.91 18.55
N ALA A 175 -5.45 -7.14 19.03
CA ALA A 175 -5.60 -7.40 20.47
C ALA A 175 -4.50 -6.65 21.24
N THR A 176 -4.87 -5.55 21.91
CA THR A 176 -3.93 -4.68 22.63
C THR A 176 -3.47 -5.31 23.93
N ASN A 177 -4.22 -6.30 24.40
CA ASN A 177 -3.89 -7.17 25.51
C ASN A 177 -4.44 -8.57 25.25
N PHE A 178 -3.70 -9.58 25.70
CA PHE A 178 -4.24 -10.91 25.91
C PHE A 178 -3.69 -11.45 27.22
N THR A 179 -4.54 -12.19 27.93
CA THR A 179 -4.23 -12.73 29.25
C THR A 179 -4.15 -14.24 29.13
N ILE A 180 -2.96 -14.80 29.41
CA ILE A 180 -2.78 -16.24 29.60
C ILE A 180 -2.48 -16.47 31.07
N GLY A 181 -3.51 -16.87 31.83
CA GLY A 181 -3.40 -17.02 33.28
C GLY A 181 -3.07 -15.70 33.99
N LYS A 182 -1.92 -15.62 34.66
CA LYS A 182 -1.46 -14.42 35.40
C LYS A 182 -0.57 -13.48 34.57
N ILE A 183 -0.26 -13.83 33.32
CA ILE A 183 0.60 -13.01 32.46
C ILE A 183 -0.29 -12.14 31.59
N GLN A 184 -0.16 -10.83 31.77
CA GLN A 184 -0.78 -9.81 30.93
C GLN A 184 0.31 -9.16 30.08
N VAL A 185 0.14 -9.25 28.75
CA VAL A 185 1.01 -8.56 27.80
C VAL A 185 0.22 -7.42 27.18
N THR A 186 0.74 -6.19 27.28
CA THR A 186 0.14 -5.00 26.66
C THR A 186 1.08 -4.47 25.60
N LYS A 187 0.59 -4.27 24.36
CA LYS A 187 1.37 -3.66 23.28
C LYS A 187 1.51 -2.14 23.53
N ALA A 188 2.71 -1.60 23.32
CA ALA A 188 2.93 -0.15 23.34
C ALA A 188 2.19 0.52 22.17
N SER A 189 1.28 1.45 22.47
CA SER A 189 0.52 2.19 21.47
C SER A 189 1.38 3.27 20.84
N GLY A 190 1.63 3.18 19.54
CA GLY A 190 2.14 4.33 18.77
C GLY A 190 1.05 5.41 18.68
N SER A 191 1.45 6.67 18.77
CA SER A 191 0.55 7.82 18.61
C SER A 191 0.24 8.04 17.13
N THR A 192 -0.79 7.38 16.61
CA THR A 192 -1.45 7.75 15.36
C THR A 192 -2.91 8.04 15.66
N THR A 193 -3.42 9.19 15.20
CA THR A 193 -4.87 9.46 15.23
C THR A 193 -5.53 8.43 14.31
N PRO A 194 -6.33 7.49 14.82
CA PRO A 194 -6.91 6.45 13.98
C PRO A 194 -7.85 7.05 12.95
N VAL A 195 -7.86 6.49 11.74
CA VAL A 195 -8.82 6.85 10.69
C VAL A 195 -10.24 6.54 11.18
N PRO A 196 -11.21 7.46 11.06
CA PRO A 196 -12.60 7.23 11.42
C PRO A 196 -13.22 6.02 10.71
N ARG A 197 -14.05 5.26 11.44
CA ARG A 197 -14.66 4.02 10.95
C ARG A 197 -16.15 3.94 11.26
N THR A 198 -16.93 3.50 10.29
CA THR A 198 -18.36 3.23 10.38
C THR A 198 -18.63 1.76 10.11
N ASN A 199 -19.27 1.07 11.06
CA ASN A 199 -19.54 -0.38 11.01
C ASN A 199 -18.29 -1.25 10.72
N GLY A 200 -17.12 -0.83 11.21
CA GLY A 200 -15.84 -1.51 11.00
C GLY A 200 -15.12 -1.18 9.68
N LEU A 201 -15.75 -0.46 8.76
CA LEU A 201 -15.12 0.07 7.54
C LEU A 201 -14.61 1.48 7.76
N VAL A 202 -13.58 1.88 7.01
CA VAL A 202 -13.14 3.29 6.91
C VAL A 202 -14.30 4.14 6.40
N ASP A 203 -14.49 5.34 6.95
CA ASP A 203 -15.65 6.18 6.61
C ASP A 203 -15.80 6.46 5.11
N GLN A 204 -14.69 6.62 4.38
CA GLN A 204 -14.72 6.79 2.91
C GLN A 204 -15.21 5.53 2.18
N ALA A 205 -14.82 4.34 2.65
CA ALA A 205 -15.33 3.09 2.11
C ALA A 205 -16.84 2.95 2.40
N TRP A 206 -17.28 3.31 3.61
CA TRP A 206 -18.70 3.32 3.96
C TRP A 206 -19.51 4.31 3.11
N LEU A 207 -19.03 5.53 2.93
CA LEU A 207 -19.68 6.56 2.10
C LEU A 207 -19.79 6.14 0.62
N THR A 208 -18.76 5.46 0.10
CA THR A 208 -18.77 4.91 -1.26
C THR A 208 -19.89 3.88 -1.41
N LEU A 209 -20.03 2.97 -0.44
CA LEU A 209 -21.12 1.99 -0.43
C LEU A 209 -22.48 2.66 -0.23
N GLN A 210 -22.58 3.69 0.62
CA GLN A 210 -23.82 4.42 0.87
C GLN A 210 -24.30 5.19 -0.36
N THR A 211 -23.38 5.85 -1.07
CA THR A 211 -23.67 6.57 -2.32
C THR A 211 -24.16 5.61 -3.40
N ALA A 212 -23.62 4.40 -3.42
CA ALA A 212 -24.11 3.34 -4.30
C ALA A 212 -25.45 2.73 -3.84
N GLY A 213 -25.94 3.03 -2.63
CA GLY A 213 -27.18 2.46 -2.08
C GLY A 213 -27.01 1.11 -1.37
N LEU A 214 -25.78 0.65 -1.16
CA LEU A 214 -25.43 -0.64 -0.54
C LEU A 214 -25.56 -0.67 0.99
N THR A 215 -25.73 0.48 1.64
CA THR A 215 -25.82 0.59 3.11
C THR A 215 -27.05 1.39 3.55
N GLY A 216 -27.59 1.10 4.74
CA GLY A 216 -28.73 1.82 5.33
C GLY A 216 -30.09 1.18 5.10
N GLN A 217 -30.12 -0.02 4.51
CA GLN A 217 -31.32 -0.83 4.30
C GLN A 217 -31.53 -1.79 5.49
N GLY A 218 -32.76 -1.98 5.93
CA GLY A 218 -33.10 -2.99 6.94
C GLY A 218 -32.89 -4.42 6.43
N PRO A 219 -32.82 -5.45 7.29
CA PRO A 219 -32.70 -6.84 6.87
C PRO A 219 -33.85 -7.21 5.91
N GLY A 220 -33.53 -7.51 4.64
CA GLY A 220 -34.49 -7.96 3.62
C GLY A 220 -35.14 -6.86 2.76
N GLU A 221 -34.72 -5.61 2.86
CA GLU A 221 -35.20 -4.56 1.94
C GLU A 221 -34.55 -4.70 0.56
N ARG A 222 -35.40 -4.81 -0.47
CA ARG A 222 -35.01 -4.99 -1.88
C ARG A 222 -34.70 -3.61 -2.48
N TRP A 223 -33.66 -3.55 -3.31
CA TRP A 223 -33.28 -2.35 -4.04
C TRP A 223 -34.41 -1.83 -4.93
N VAL A 224 -34.73 -0.54 -4.81
CA VAL A 224 -35.64 0.19 -5.70
C VAL A 224 -34.82 1.28 -6.37
N ASN A 225 -34.51 1.11 -7.65
CA ASN A 225 -33.89 2.15 -8.47
C ASN A 225 -34.89 3.30 -8.65
N TRP A 226 -34.44 4.53 -8.39
CA TRP A 226 -35.09 5.76 -8.86
C TRP A 226 -34.32 6.30 -10.06
#